data_AF-A0A9Q0S9X0-F1
#
_entry.id   AF-A0A9Q0S9X0-F1
#
_cell.length_a   1.000
_cell.length_b   1.000
_cell.length_c   1.000
_cell.angle_alpha   90.00
_cell.angle_beta   90.00
_cell.angle_gamma   90.00
#
_symmetry.space_group_name_H-M   'P 1'
#
loop_
_entity.id
_entity.type
_entity.pdbx_description
1 polymer ?
#
loop_
_entity_poly.entity_id
_entity_poly.type
_entity_poly.pdbx_seq_one_letter_code
_entity_poly.pdbx_strand_id
1 'polypeptide(L)'
;MVNLATQKPKILDSKMHFDREFIGQYTYDLVLDNIVPEYIKILGTDYRNFAVEWSCVDLGPNQCKTYVYVLTEKPIPDKWVVDRCNRILEKHNIDLRPARFVIQDDRCFATKDN
;
A
#
# COMPACT_ATOMS: atom_id res chain seq x y z
N MET A 1 16.34 -5.89 -33.53
CA MET A 1 15.08 -6.08 -32.79
C MET A 1 15.28 -7.22 -31.82
N VAL A 2 15.21 -6.98 -30.51
CA VAL A 2 15.39 -8.04 -29.49
C VAL A 2 14.01 -8.42 -28.95
N ASN A 3 13.70 -9.71 -29.01
CA ASN A 3 12.44 -10.28 -28.59
C ASN A 3 12.43 -10.47 -27.06
N LEU A 4 11.53 -9.78 -26.35
CA LEU A 4 11.47 -9.74 -24.87
C LEU A 4 10.64 -10.87 -24.24
N ALA A 5 10.19 -11.86 -25.01
CA ALA A 5 9.22 -12.86 -24.53
C ALA A 5 9.80 -14.03 -23.71
N THR A 6 11.10 -14.06 -23.38
CA THR A 6 11.72 -15.27 -22.78
C THR A 6 12.55 -15.10 -21.52
N GLN A 7 12.66 -13.90 -20.94
CA GLN A 7 13.35 -13.77 -19.65
C GLN A 7 12.39 -13.95 -18.48
N LYS A 8 12.34 -15.18 -17.94
CA LYS A 8 11.76 -15.44 -16.62
C LYS A 8 12.57 -14.66 -15.56
N PRO A 9 11.92 -13.84 -14.70
CA PRO A 9 12.64 -13.18 -13.62
C PRO A 9 13.26 -14.23 -12.70
N LYS A 10 14.58 -14.11 -12.47
CA LYS A 10 15.28 -14.88 -11.44
C LYS A 10 14.91 -14.27 -10.09
N ILE A 11 14.12 -15.00 -9.30
CA ILE A 11 13.92 -14.68 -7.88
C ILE A 11 15.25 -14.98 -7.17
N LEU A 12 16.01 -13.93 -6.85
CA LEU A 12 17.18 -14.04 -5.99
C LEU A 12 16.67 -14.06 -4.53
N ASP A 13 16.75 -15.23 -3.91
CA ASP A 13 16.64 -15.53 -2.47
C ASP A 13 16.00 -14.44 -1.58
N SER A 14 14.67 -14.42 -1.49
CA SER A 14 13.92 -13.55 -0.58
C SER A 14 13.99 -14.09 0.86
N LYS A 15 15.06 -13.77 1.58
CA LYS A 15 15.10 -14.02 3.03
C LYS A 15 14.33 -12.94 3.78
N MET A 16 13.14 -13.32 4.19
CA MET A 16 12.25 -12.61 5.10
C MET A 16 12.89 -12.51 6.49
N HIS A 17 13.35 -11.31 6.89
CA HIS A 17 13.71 -11.01 8.28
C HIS A 17 12.67 -10.06 8.85
N PHE A 18 11.87 -10.56 9.78
CA PHE A 18 10.85 -9.78 10.50
C PHE A 18 11.34 -9.49 11.92
N ASP A 19 12.14 -8.44 12.07
CA ASP A 19 12.47 -7.93 13.39
C ASP A 19 11.42 -6.90 13.81
N ARG A 20 10.88 -7.06 15.02
CA ARG A 20 9.77 -6.28 15.61
C ARG A 20 10.06 -4.78 15.81
N GLU A 21 11.21 -4.28 15.38
CA GLU A 21 11.62 -2.88 15.47
C GLU A 21 11.96 -2.26 14.11
N PHE A 22 11.89 -3.03 13.01
CA PHE A 22 12.26 -2.55 11.69
C PHE A 22 11.02 -2.36 10.81
N ILE A 23 10.81 -1.13 10.36
CA ILE A 23 9.85 -0.80 9.31
C ILE A 23 10.41 -1.42 8.02
N GLY A 24 9.84 -2.53 7.58
CA GLY A 24 10.22 -3.18 6.32
C GLY A 24 10.18 -2.17 5.17
N GLN A 25 11.34 -1.91 4.58
CA GLN A 25 11.48 -1.16 3.34
C GLN A 25 11.44 -2.18 2.20
N TYR A 26 10.34 -2.21 1.44
CA TYR A 26 10.29 -2.97 0.19
C TYR A 26 10.72 -2.04 -0.94
N THR A 27 11.98 -2.10 -1.36
CA THR A 27 12.42 -1.51 -2.62
C THR A 27 12.55 -2.62 -3.64
N TYR A 28 11.57 -2.73 -4.53
CA TYR A 28 11.72 -3.50 -5.75
C TYR A 28 12.53 -2.67 -6.74
N ASP A 29 13.85 -2.89 -6.81
CA ASP A 29 14.65 -2.37 -7.91
C ASP A 29 14.37 -3.21 -9.17
N LEU A 30 13.17 -3.08 -9.72
CA LEU A 30 12.89 -3.51 -11.08
C LEU A 30 13.44 -2.41 -12.00
N VAL A 31 14.69 -2.55 -12.43
CA VAL A 31 15.24 -1.77 -13.54
C VAL A 31 14.56 -2.23 -14.84
N LEU A 32 13.31 -1.82 -14.99
CA LEU A 32 12.61 -1.67 -16.26
C LEU A 32 12.57 -0.16 -16.48
N ASP A 33 13.13 0.33 -17.58
CA ASP A 33 13.49 1.74 -17.86
C ASP A 33 12.36 2.79 -17.76
N ASN A 34 11.19 2.49 -17.20
CA ASN A 34 10.07 3.40 -16.99
C ASN A 34 9.23 3.10 -15.72
N ILE A 35 9.71 2.30 -14.77
CA ILE A 35 9.01 2.09 -13.49
C ILE A 35 9.57 3.06 -12.46
N VAL A 36 8.77 4.06 -12.10
CA VAL A 36 9.05 4.88 -10.92
C VAL A 36 8.87 3.99 -9.69
N PRO A 37 9.88 3.83 -8.81
CA PRO A 37 9.73 3.02 -7.62
C PRO A 37 8.65 3.63 -6.74
N GLU A 38 7.56 2.90 -6.53
CA GLU A 38 6.56 3.25 -5.53
C GLU A 38 7.00 2.69 -4.19
N TYR A 39 7.24 3.57 -3.22
CA TYR A 39 7.53 3.16 -1.86
C TYR A 39 6.23 2.98 -1.09
N ILE A 40 5.95 1.76 -0.63
CA ILE A 40 4.75 1.42 0.15
C ILE A 40 5.14 1.11 1.60
N LYS A 41 4.38 1.66 2.55
CA LYS A 41 4.58 1.46 3.99
C LYS A 41 3.26 1.27 4.72
N ILE A 42 3.20 0.24 5.56
CA ILE A 42 2.10 0.07 6.52
C ILE A 42 2.41 0.90 7.78
N LEU A 43 1.62 1.96 7.98
CA LEU A 43 1.75 2.85 9.14
C LEU A 43 1.16 2.24 10.41
N GLY A 44 0.18 1.36 10.25
CA GLY A 44 -0.34 0.54 11.35
C GLY A 44 -1.42 -0.43 10.89
N THR A 45 -1.47 -1.58 11.54
CA THR A 45 -2.45 -2.63 11.27
C THR A 45 -2.58 -3.53 12.49
N ASP A 46 -3.74 -4.16 12.66
CA ASP A 46 -3.92 -5.28 13.59
C ASP A 46 -4.05 -6.63 12.86
N TYR A 47 -3.83 -6.63 11.54
CA TYR A 47 -3.91 -7.77 10.61
C TYR A 47 -5.27 -8.46 10.53
N ARG A 48 -6.26 -7.99 11.27
CA ARG A 48 -7.59 -8.61 11.30
C ARG A 48 -8.64 -7.63 10.83
N ASN A 49 -8.66 -6.42 11.38
CA ASN A 49 -9.75 -5.48 11.17
C ASN A 49 -9.35 -4.32 10.26
N PHE A 50 -8.09 -3.88 10.30
CA PHE A 50 -7.66 -2.71 9.52
C PHE A 50 -6.18 -2.69 9.13
N ALA A 51 -5.87 -1.89 8.12
CA ALA A 51 -4.52 -1.42 7.80
C ALA A 51 -4.57 0.03 7.33
N VAL A 52 -3.59 0.83 7.75
CA VAL A 52 -3.31 2.17 7.20
C VAL A 52 -2.04 2.07 6.38
N GLU A 53 -2.18 2.22 5.08
CA GLU A 53 -1.09 2.22 4.11
C GLU A 53 -0.79 3.66 3.69
N TRP A 54 0.49 3.97 3.55
CA TRP A 54 0.97 5.18 2.90
C TRP A 54 1.95 4.80 1.80
N SER A 55 1.82 5.45 0.65
CA SER A 55 2.80 5.35 -0.43
C SER A 55 3.25 6.71 -0.92
N CYS A 56 4.42 6.74 -1.54
CA CYS A 56 5.00 7.92 -2.18
C CYS A 56 5.65 7.49 -3.49
N VAL A 57 5.23 8.15 -4.56
CA VAL A 57 5.78 7.99 -5.91
C VAL A 57 6.67 9.19 -6.19
N ASP A 58 7.96 8.95 -6.37
CA ASP A 58 8.94 10.00 -6.63
C ASP A 58 8.65 10.69 -7.98
N LEU A 59 8.49 12.01 -7.94
CA LEU A 59 8.30 12.85 -9.14
C LEU A 59 9.53 13.70 -9.47
N GLY A 60 10.59 13.59 -8.66
CA GLY A 60 11.85 14.33 -8.81
C GLY A 60 12.50 14.62 -7.46
N PRO A 61 13.65 15.31 -7.42
CA PRO A 61 14.48 15.44 -6.22
C PRO A 61 13.81 16.03 -4.98
N ASN A 62 12.76 16.84 -5.16
CA ASN A 62 12.05 17.54 -4.08
C ASN A 62 10.53 17.38 -4.18
N GLN A 63 10.04 16.40 -4.93
CA GLN A 63 8.61 16.22 -5.18
C GLN A 63 8.27 14.74 -5.16
N CYS A 64 7.24 14.38 -4.40
CA CYS A 64 6.59 13.09 -4.53
C CYS A 64 5.09 13.24 -4.47
N LYS A 65 4.39 12.30 -5.09
CA LYS A 65 2.95 12.16 -4.98
C LYS A 65 2.65 11.11 -3.94
N THR A 66 1.97 11.51 -2.87
CA THR A 66 1.62 10.61 -1.77
C THR A 66 0.22 10.06 -1.93
N TYR A 67 0.03 8.80 -1.58
CA TYR A 67 -1.27 8.17 -1.45
C TYR A 67 -1.42 7.58 -0.05
N VAL A 68 -2.66 7.53 0.43
CA VAL A 68 -2.99 6.94 1.71
C VAL A 68 -4.26 6.13 1.54
N TYR A 69 -4.21 4.88 1.99
CA TYR A 69 -5.35 3.99 2.01
C TYR A 69 -5.66 3.59 3.45
N VAL A 70 -6.93 3.76 3.82
CA VAL A 70 -7.48 3.15 5.03
C VAL A 70 -8.26 1.94 4.57
N LEU A 71 -7.74 0.76 4.89
CA LEU A 71 -8.30 -0.53 4.51
C LEU A 71 -8.97 -1.15 5.72
N THR A 72 -10.17 -1.69 5.53
CA THR A 72 -10.94 -2.34 6.59
C THR A 72 -11.46 -3.69 6.10
N GLU A 73 -11.52 -4.68 7.00
CA GLU A 73 -12.05 -6.01 6.66
C GLU A 73 -13.54 -5.96 6.31
N LYS A 74 -14.30 -5.07 6.97
CA LYS A 74 -15.72 -4.85 6.74
C LYS A 74 -15.96 -3.64 5.82
N PRO A 75 -17.00 -3.68 4.95
CA PRO A 75 -17.44 -2.51 4.17
C PRO A 75 -17.81 -1.30 5.03
N ILE A 76 -18.49 -1.57 6.16
CA ILE A 76 -18.82 -0.57 7.18
C ILE A 76 -18.03 -0.97 8.44
N PRO A 77 -16.91 -0.29 8.75
CA PRO A 77 -16.09 -0.62 9.90
C PRO A 77 -16.74 -0.19 11.22
N ASP A 78 -16.42 -0.91 12.29
CA ASP A 78 -16.83 -0.53 13.64
C ASP A 78 -16.16 0.79 14.07
N LYS A 79 -16.83 1.59 14.92
CA LYS A 79 -16.33 2.91 15.34
C LYS A 79 -14.89 2.87 15.87
N TRP A 80 -14.54 1.84 16.65
CA TRP A 80 -13.21 1.72 17.25
C TRP A 80 -12.11 1.53 16.20
N VAL A 81 -12.42 0.90 15.05
CA VAL A 81 -11.51 0.75 13.91
C VAL A 81 -11.24 2.12 13.29
N VAL A 82 -12.32 2.88 13.02
CA VAL A 82 -12.22 4.24 12.48
C VAL A 82 -11.39 5.14 13.40
N ASP A 83 -11.68 5.12 14.70
CA ASP A 83 -10.93 5.89 15.69
C ASP A 83 -9.45 5.47 15.74
N ARG A 84 -9.14 4.18 15.55
CA ARG A 84 -7.76 3.68 15.53
C ARG A 84 -7.00 4.16 14.29
N CYS A 85 -7.62 4.11 13.11
CA CYS A 85 -7.04 4.62 11.87
C CYS A 85 -6.80 6.13 11.96
N ASN A 86 -7.77 6.91 12.45
CA ASN A 86 -7.63 8.37 12.61
C ASN A 86 -6.43 8.74 13.49
N ARG A 87 -6.23 8.05 14.62
CA ARG A 87 -5.05 8.28 15.49
C ARG A 87 -3.72 7.98 14.79
N ILE A 88 -3.66 7.00 13.89
CA ILE A 88 -2.45 6.70 13.13
C ILE A 88 -2.17 7.83 12.13
N LEU A 89 -3.20 8.30 11.44
CA LEU A 89 -3.08 9.39 10.46
C LEU A 89 -2.65 10.71 11.14
N GLU A 90 -3.26 11.04 12.28
CA GLU A 90 -2.88 12.19 13.11
C GLU A 90 -1.42 12.11 13.56
N LYS A 91 -0.98 10.95 14.07
CA LYS A 91 0.42 10.72 14.47
C LYS A 91 1.42 10.98 13.34
N HIS A 92 1.01 10.76 12.09
CA HIS A 92 1.84 10.94 10.90
C HIS A 92 1.59 12.29 10.18
N ASN A 93 0.79 13.20 10.74
CA ASN A 93 0.41 14.48 10.13
C ASN A 93 -0.18 14.34 8.72
N ILE A 94 -0.94 13.27 8.50
CA ILE A 94 -1.61 13.02 7.21
C ILE A 94 -2.96 13.73 7.21
N ASP A 95 -3.14 14.62 6.24
CA ASP A 95 -4.38 15.34 6.01
C ASP A 95 -5.37 14.49 5.21
N LEU A 96 -6.54 14.21 5.79
CA LEU A 96 -7.62 13.46 5.15
C LEU A 96 -8.58 14.34 4.33
N ARG A 97 -8.44 15.68 4.31
CA ARG A 97 -9.28 16.54 3.44
C ARG A 97 -9.33 16.09 1.97
N PRO A 98 -8.24 15.63 1.33
CA PRO A 98 -8.30 15.11 -0.04
C PRO A 98 -8.86 13.68 -0.15
N ALA A 99 -9.01 12.96 0.96
CA ALA A 99 -9.49 11.58 0.94
C ALA A 99 -10.96 11.51 0.49
N ARG A 100 -11.31 10.40 -0.15
CA ARG A 100 -12.66 10.10 -0.61
C ARG A 100 -13.10 8.77 0.00
N PHE A 101 -14.33 8.74 0.50
CA PHE A 101 -14.95 7.48 0.88
C PHE A 101 -15.26 6.68 -0.40
N VAL A 102 -14.80 5.44 -0.43
CA VAL A 102 -15.12 4.50 -1.50
C VAL A 102 -16.45 3.83 -1.15
N ILE A 103 -17.37 3.77 -2.11
CA ILE A 103 -18.63 3.03 -1.94
C ILE A 103 -18.29 1.54 -1.97
N GLN A 104 -18.49 0.87 -0.84
CA GLN A 104 -18.22 -0.56 -0.65
C GLN A 104 -19.56 -1.31 -0.64
N ASP A 105 -20.12 -1.56 -1.82
CA ASP A 105 -21.32 -2.37 -1.99
C ASP A 105 -21.05 -3.58 -2.90
N ASP A 106 -22.07 -4.42 -3.05
CA ASP A 106 -21.93 -5.70 -3.72
C ASP A 106 -21.62 -5.60 -5.23
N ARG A 107 -21.63 -4.39 -5.81
CA ARG A 107 -21.37 -4.17 -7.24
C ARG A 107 -19.89 -4.29 -7.61
N CYS A 108 -18.99 -4.22 -6.63
CA CYS A 108 -17.55 -4.25 -6.84
C CYS A 108 -16.89 -5.61 -6.54
N PHE A 109 -17.66 -6.63 -6.13
CA PHE A 109 -17.13 -7.98 -6.09
C PHE A 109 -16.96 -8.46 -7.53
N ALA A 110 -15.72 -8.69 -7.95
CA ALA A 110 -15.46 -9.55 -9.10
C ALA A 110 -16.25 -10.83 -8.84
N THR A 111 -17.26 -11.09 -9.67
CA THR A 111 -17.93 -12.38 -9.67
C THR A 111 -16.83 -13.43 -9.71
N LYS A 112 -16.86 -14.39 -8.79
CA LYS A 112 -16.10 -15.60 -9.01
C LYS A 112 -16.66 -16.18 -10.30
N ASP A 113 -15.94 -16.00 -11.39
CA ASP A 113 -16.23 -16.72 -12.63
C ASP A 113 -16.13 -18.20 -12.26
N ASN A 114 -17.29 -18.86 -12.19
CA ASN A 114 -17.43 -20.29 -11.92
C ASN A 114 -17.03 -21.11 -13.15
#